data_AF-A0A5D0RD43-F1
#
_entry.id   AF-A0A5D0RD43-F1
#
_cell.length_a   1.000
_cell.length_b   1.000
_cell.length_c   1.000
_cell.angle_alpha   90.00
_cell.angle_beta   90.00
_cell.angle_gamma   90.00
#
_symmetry.space_group_name_H-M   'P 1'
#
loop_
_entity.id
_entity.type
_entity.pdbx_description
1 polymer ?
#
loop_
_entity_poly.entity_id
_entity_poly.type
_entity_poly.pdbx_seq_one_letter_code
_entity_poly.pdbx_strand_id
1 'polypeptide(L)'
;MKYLKFLIPFLLLACNNDKIIILPEVKQSNIQEVLDVSPAYLFYDFTAVNGVELNRKNLIISTNWLVNIDKRLTLKQVIPHIQFLQNKKRSSELHKNEDAKNFYSCNDTSIKNLGFIEFTEVYYHLKDSVASYDKTWSNLEENSLKIQVESLKEIQISSLDSTINLQGLVTELKNKPKTETEIVVLKLSETLTFQDYISLKSALNSVLSDKLVLDENEFIY
;
A
#
# COMPACT_ATOMS: atom_id res chain seq x y z
N MET A 1 41.03 42.17 -38.65
CA MET A 1 41.29 41.15 -37.61
C MET A 1 39.97 40.51 -37.23
N LYS A 2 39.90 39.19 -37.40
CA LYS A 2 38.70 38.36 -37.34
C LYS A 2 38.39 38.02 -35.88
N TYR A 3 37.37 38.65 -35.30
CA TYR A 3 36.81 38.21 -34.01
C TYR A 3 35.35 37.84 -34.23
N LEU A 4 35.14 36.70 -34.91
CA LEU A 4 33.84 36.04 -34.95
C LEU A 4 33.61 35.47 -33.55
N LYS A 5 32.81 36.17 -32.74
CA LYS A 5 32.35 35.73 -31.43
C LYS A 5 31.62 34.39 -31.62
N PHE A 6 32.28 33.30 -31.26
CA PHE A 6 31.66 31.98 -31.20
C PHE A 6 30.76 31.96 -29.96
N LEU A 7 29.52 32.43 -30.12
CA LEU A 7 28.47 32.22 -29.14
C LEU A 7 28.06 30.75 -29.27
N ILE A 8 28.72 29.87 -28.52
CA ILE A 8 28.26 28.49 -28.36
C ILE A 8 26.91 28.57 -27.64
N PRO A 9 25.78 28.17 -28.26
CA PRO A 9 24.59 27.94 -27.49
C PRO A 9 24.87 26.69 -26.66
N PHE A 10 24.98 26.86 -25.35
CA PHE A 10 24.91 25.75 -24.40
C PHE A 10 23.52 25.12 -24.60
N LEU A 11 23.46 24.07 -25.43
CA LEU A 11 22.31 23.18 -25.49
C LEU A 11 22.20 22.56 -24.11
N LEU A 12 21.33 23.15 -23.28
CA LEU A 12 20.84 22.54 -22.06
C LEU A 12 20.04 21.31 -22.50
N LEU A 13 20.73 20.18 -22.66
CA LEU A 13 20.12 18.87 -22.75
C LEU A 13 19.51 18.58 -21.37
N ALA A 14 18.32 19.11 -21.12
CA ALA A 14 17.45 18.57 -20.10
C ALA A 14 16.98 17.20 -20.62
N CYS A 15 17.77 16.16 -20.36
CA CYS A 15 17.21 14.80 -20.33
C CYS A 15 16.22 14.79 -19.18
N ASN A 16 14.96 15.12 -19.46
CA ASN A 16 13.87 14.76 -18.59
C ASN A 16 13.76 13.24 -18.71
N ASN A 17 14.46 12.51 -17.85
CA ASN A 17 14.28 11.07 -17.71
C ASN A 17 12.89 10.88 -17.11
N ASP A 18 11.85 10.93 -17.95
CA ASP A 18 10.48 10.72 -17.54
C ASP A 18 10.40 9.33 -16.89
N LYS A 19 10.17 9.32 -15.57
CA LYS A 19 10.09 8.08 -14.80
C LYS A 19 8.72 7.46 -15.02
N ILE A 20 8.71 6.24 -15.53
CA ILE A 20 7.48 5.47 -15.73
C ILE A 20 7.18 4.72 -14.44
N ILE A 21 5.97 4.90 -13.91
CA ILE A 21 5.44 4.10 -12.80
C ILE A 21 4.44 3.08 -13.34
N ILE A 22 4.58 1.82 -12.93
CA ILE A 22 3.63 0.77 -13.30
C ILE A 22 2.71 0.51 -12.12
N LEU A 23 1.47 1.02 -12.17
CA LEU A 23 0.51 0.86 -11.09
C LEU A 23 0.07 -0.61 -10.92
N PRO A 24 -0.26 -1.03 -9.68
CA PRO A 24 -0.86 -2.34 -9.45
C PRO A 24 -2.24 -2.40 -10.10
N GLU A 25 -2.61 -3.58 -10.58
CA GLU A 25 -3.89 -3.81 -11.26
C GLU A 25 -4.90 -4.45 -10.30
N VAL A 26 -6.15 -4.00 -10.41
CA VAL A 26 -7.32 -4.62 -9.75
C VAL A 26 -8.42 -4.88 -10.77
N LYS A 27 -9.25 -5.91 -10.51
CA LYS A 27 -10.43 -6.15 -11.34
C LYS A 27 -11.46 -5.05 -11.20
N GLN A 28 -11.70 -4.61 -9.96
CA GLN A 28 -12.66 -3.58 -9.64
C GLN A 28 -12.24 -2.90 -8.33
N SER A 29 -12.26 -1.58 -8.31
CA SER A 29 -12.18 -0.77 -7.10
C SER A 29 -13.55 -0.22 -6.72
N ASN A 30 -13.78 -0.07 -5.41
CA ASN A 30 -14.98 0.55 -4.87
C ASN A 30 -14.93 2.09 -4.96
N ILE A 31 -13.74 2.66 -5.15
CA ILE A 31 -13.51 4.11 -5.20
C ILE A 31 -12.87 4.45 -6.54
N GLN A 32 -13.56 5.28 -7.32
CA GLN A 32 -13.17 5.64 -8.69
C GLN A 32 -12.76 7.12 -8.82
N GLU A 33 -13.11 7.94 -7.84
CA GLU A 33 -12.79 9.37 -7.83
C GLU A 33 -12.41 9.81 -6.42
N VAL A 34 -11.36 10.63 -6.33
CA VAL A 34 -10.94 11.31 -5.11
C VAL A 34 -10.61 12.75 -5.51
N LEU A 35 -11.27 13.71 -4.85
CA LEU A 35 -11.09 15.14 -5.09
C LEU A 35 -10.11 15.73 -4.07
N ASP A 36 -9.61 16.94 -4.35
CA ASP A 36 -8.65 17.66 -3.50
C ASP A 36 -7.44 16.77 -3.14
N VAL A 37 -6.61 16.48 -4.14
CA VAL A 37 -5.55 15.48 -4.03
C VAL A 37 -4.15 16.06 -4.19
N SER A 38 -3.23 15.52 -3.40
CA SER A 38 -1.79 15.69 -3.57
C SER A 38 -1.14 14.34 -3.86
N PRO A 39 -0.41 14.19 -4.98
CA PRO A 39 0.19 12.92 -5.32
C PRO A 39 1.57 12.72 -4.67
N ALA A 40 1.85 11.49 -4.25
CA ALA A 40 3.19 10.97 -4.00
C ALA A 40 3.46 9.79 -4.92
N TYR A 41 4.75 9.52 -5.17
CA TYR A 41 5.19 8.44 -6.04
C TYR A 41 6.31 7.65 -5.41
N LEU A 42 6.22 6.32 -5.48
CA LEU A 42 7.32 5.39 -5.21
C LEU A 42 7.68 4.67 -6.50
N PHE A 43 8.82 5.04 -7.07
CA PHE A 43 9.33 4.45 -8.31
C PHE A 43 10.25 3.27 -8.01
N TYR A 44 10.13 2.23 -8.82
CA TYR A 44 11.16 1.19 -8.89
C TYR A 44 12.41 1.78 -9.57
N ASP A 45 13.52 1.82 -8.85
CA ASP A 45 14.78 2.41 -9.33
C ASP A 45 15.96 1.49 -9.00
N PHE A 46 16.49 0.82 -10.02
CA PHE A 46 17.63 -0.08 -9.89
C PHE A 46 18.95 0.64 -9.53
N THR A 47 18.99 1.97 -9.62
CA THR A 47 20.16 2.78 -9.26
C THR A 47 20.13 3.28 -7.82
N ALA A 48 18.97 3.24 -7.16
CA ALA A 48 18.82 3.64 -5.77
C ALA A 48 19.35 2.58 -4.81
N VAL A 49 19.91 3.01 -3.67
CA VAL A 49 20.50 2.13 -2.64
C VAL A 49 19.54 1.03 -2.18
N ASN A 50 18.24 1.34 -2.09
CA ASN A 50 17.20 0.40 -1.65
C ASN A 50 16.26 -0.03 -2.80
N GLY A 51 16.62 0.24 -4.06
CA GLY A 51 15.79 -0.09 -5.22
C GLY A 51 14.52 0.78 -5.39
N VAL A 52 14.37 1.83 -4.59
CA VAL A 52 13.14 2.65 -4.52
C VAL A 52 13.47 4.14 -4.42
N GLU A 53 12.70 4.95 -5.14
CA GLU A 53 12.73 6.42 -5.05
C GLU A 53 11.38 6.98 -4.64
N LEU A 54 11.36 7.74 -3.55
CA LEU A 54 10.18 8.47 -3.08
C LEU A 54 10.19 9.92 -3.61
N ASN A 55 9.22 10.25 -4.46
CA ASN A 55 8.89 11.62 -4.83
C ASN A 55 7.65 12.09 -4.08
N ARG A 56 7.84 13.08 -3.20
CA ARG A 56 6.80 13.66 -2.33
C ARG A 56 6.74 15.19 -2.38
N LYS A 57 7.30 15.80 -3.43
CA LYS A 57 7.50 17.26 -3.51
C LYS A 57 6.20 18.07 -3.49
N ASN A 58 5.10 17.46 -3.95
CA ASN A 58 3.80 18.11 -4.12
C ASN A 58 2.79 17.74 -3.01
N LEU A 59 3.23 17.17 -1.89
CA LEU A 59 2.33 16.81 -0.80
C LEU A 59 1.90 18.05 0.00
N ILE A 60 0.58 18.29 0.03
CA ILE A 60 -0.07 19.27 0.90
C ILE A 60 -0.80 18.49 2.01
N ILE A 61 -0.55 18.86 3.27
CA ILE A 61 -1.01 18.07 4.44
C ILE A 61 -2.54 18.02 4.55
N SER A 62 -3.22 19.11 4.19
CA SER A 62 -4.68 19.27 4.31
C SER A 62 -5.50 18.57 3.22
N THR A 63 -4.86 18.00 2.20
CA THR A 63 -5.54 17.36 1.05
C THR A 63 -5.54 15.84 1.18
N ASN A 64 -6.37 15.16 0.40
CA ASN A 64 -6.26 13.73 0.22
C ASN A 64 -4.89 13.39 -0.40
N TRP A 65 -4.28 12.28 0.01
CA TRP A 65 -3.01 11.84 -0.57
C TRP A 65 -3.24 10.65 -1.49
N LEU A 66 -2.82 10.79 -2.75
CA LEU A 66 -2.79 9.69 -3.71
C LEU A 66 -1.36 9.16 -3.80
N VAL A 67 -1.13 8.00 -3.20
CA VAL A 67 0.17 7.36 -3.19
C VAL A 67 0.24 6.35 -4.34
N ASN A 68 0.99 6.72 -5.38
CA ASN A 68 1.20 5.92 -6.57
C ASN A 68 2.46 5.07 -6.35
N ILE A 69 2.34 3.75 -6.41
CA ILE A 69 3.44 2.84 -6.07
C ILE A 69 3.66 1.89 -7.25
N ASP A 70 4.91 1.74 -7.65
CA ASP A 70 5.26 0.76 -8.67
C ASP A 70 4.99 -0.66 -8.17
N LYS A 71 4.19 -1.41 -8.91
CA LYS A 71 3.69 -2.73 -8.51
C LYS A 71 4.78 -3.77 -8.27
N ARG A 72 5.99 -3.54 -8.80
CA ARG A 72 7.15 -4.43 -8.68
C ARG A 72 7.88 -4.31 -7.34
N LEU A 73 7.68 -3.20 -6.62
CA LEU A 73 8.32 -2.98 -5.34
C LEU A 73 7.79 -3.97 -4.30
N THR A 74 8.64 -4.45 -3.41
CA THR A 74 8.21 -5.32 -2.30
C THR A 74 7.72 -4.51 -1.11
N LEU A 75 6.96 -5.14 -0.19
CA LEU A 75 6.52 -4.49 1.05
C LEU A 75 7.71 -4.01 1.89
N LYS A 76 8.82 -4.75 1.91
CA LYS A 76 10.09 -4.32 2.52
C LYS A 76 10.54 -2.95 2.04
N GLN A 77 10.41 -2.70 0.73
CA GLN A 77 10.80 -1.42 0.12
C GLN A 77 9.75 -0.34 0.34
N VAL A 78 8.47 -0.68 0.27
CA VAL A 78 7.35 0.28 0.26
C VAL A 78 7.00 0.76 1.67
N ILE A 79 6.77 -0.16 2.61
CA ILE A 79 6.13 0.15 3.89
C ILE A 79 6.91 1.16 4.74
N PRO A 80 8.25 1.14 4.84
CA PRO A 80 8.98 2.16 5.58
C PRO A 80 8.72 3.59 5.08
N HIS A 81 8.58 3.76 3.76
CA HIS A 81 8.24 5.05 3.17
C HIS A 81 6.78 5.44 3.42
N ILE A 82 5.84 4.48 3.42
CA ILE A 82 4.45 4.74 3.76
C ILE A 82 4.30 5.18 5.22
N GLN A 83 4.93 4.47 6.15
CA GLN A 83 4.94 4.87 7.56
C GLN A 83 5.55 6.27 7.72
N PHE A 84 6.65 6.58 7.03
CA PHE A 84 7.21 7.92 7.03
C PHE A 84 6.20 8.98 6.60
N LEU A 85 5.45 8.74 5.51
CA LEU A 85 4.43 9.66 5.01
C LEU A 85 3.27 9.80 6.03
N GLN A 86 2.69 8.68 6.47
CA GLN A 86 1.59 8.68 7.45
C GLN A 86 1.97 9.40 8.73
N ASN A 87 3.16 9.13 9.28
CA ASN A 87 3.65 9.80 10.49
C ASN A 87 3.76 11.31 10.28
N LYS A 88 4.28 11.75 9.12
CA LYS A 88 4.35 13.18 8.80
C LYS A 88 2.97 13.85 8.73
N LYS A 89 1.95 13.14 8.22
CA LYS A 89 0.57 13.67 8.18
C LYS A 89 -0.03 13.71 9.58
N ARG A 90 0.07 12.61 10.32
CA ARG A 90 -0.49 12.42 11.67
C ARG A 90 0.12 13.36 12.70
N SER A 91 1.41 13.67 12.60
CA SER A 91 2.11 14.57 13.53
C SER A 91 1.98 16.06 13.21
N SER A 92 1.23 16.42 12.16
CA SER A 92 1.06 17.82 11.79
C SER A 92 0.04 18.51 12.71
N GLU A 93 0.51 19.49 13.50
CA GLU A 93 -0.33 20.25 14.43
C GLU A 93 -1.02 21.47 13.79
N LEU A 94 -0.51 21.95 12.65
CA LEU A 94 -0.99 23.17 11.97
C LEU A 94 -1.62 22.81 10.62
N HIS A 95 -2.81 23.35 10.33
CA HIS A 95 -3.56 23.12 9.08
C HIS A 95 -3.89 21.63 8.80
N LYS A 96 -4.11 20.85 9.87
CA LYS A 96 -4.60 19.48 9.74
C LYS A 96 -6.05 19.48 9.28
N ASN A 97 -6.35 18.65 8.30
CA ASN A 97 -7.70 18.32 7.90
C ASN A 97 -7.94 16.86 8.30
N GLU A 98 -8.78 16.63 9.31
CA GLU A 98 -9.09 15.28 9.80
C GLU A 98 -9.88 14.47 8.78
N ASP A 99 -10.59 15.13 7.85
CA ASP A 99 -11.34 14.47 6.79
C ASP A 99 -10.45 14.03 5.62
N ALA A 100 -9.19 14.49 5.58
CA ALA A 100 -8.26 14.21 4.49
C ALA A 100 -7.66 12.80 4.59
N LYS A 101 -8.07 11.93 3.67
CA LYS A 101 -7.70 10.52 3.63
C LYS A 101 -6.45 10.23 2.80
N ASN A 102 -5.98 8.99 2.89
CA ASN A 102 -4.85 8.49 2.11
C ASN A 102 -5.30 7.29 1.28
N PHE A 103 -4.94 7.28 0.00
CA PHE A 103 -5.33 6.25 -0.95
C PHE A 103 -4.14 5.73 -1.74
N TYR A 104 -4.12 4.42 -1.96
CA TYR A 104 -3.28 3.81 -2.98
C TYR A 104 -3.98 3.89 -4.33
N SER A 105 -3.24 4.32 -5.35
CA SER A 105 -3.72 4.30 -6.73
C SER A 105 -3.50 2.93 -7.36
N CYS A 106 -4.50 2.42 -8.08
CA CYS A 106 -4.41 1.21 -8.87
C CYS A 106 -5.03 1.41 -10.27
N ASN A 107 -4.68 0.54 -11.20
CA ASN A 107 -5.34 0.44 -12.51
C ASN A 107 -6.56 -0.48 -12.37
N ASP A 108 -7.76 0.10 -12.41
CA ASP A 108 -9.00 -0.65 -12.43
C ASP A 108 -9.29 -1.14 -13.85
N THR A 109 -9.07 -2.44 -14.04
CA THR A 109 -9.16 -3.08 -15.35
C THR A 109 -10.60 -3.24 -15.86
N SER A 110 -11.62 -3.17 -14.99
CA SER A 110 -13.04 -3.24 -15.42
C SER A 110 -13.47 -1.99 -16.17
N ILE A 111 -13.02 -0.81 -15.71
CA ILE A 111 -13.37 0.49 -16.28
C ILE A 111 -12.22 1.11 -17.09
N LYS A 112 -11.04 0.48 -17.08
CA LYS A 112 -9.82 0.97 -17.74
C LYS A 112 -9.42 2.38 -17.29
N ASN A 113 -9.55 2.63 -15.99
CA ASN A 113 -9.26 3.91 -15.37
C ASN A 113 -8.63 3.71 -13.98
N LEU A 114 -8.29 4.78 -13.29
CA LEU A 114 -7.81 4.71 -11.91
C LEU A 114 -8.89 4.19 -10.98
N GLY A 115 -8.45 3.32 -10.07
CA GLY A 115 -9.17 2.96 -8.86
C GLY A 115 -8.34 3.31 -7.63
N PHE A 116 -9.00 3.39 -6.48
CA PHE A 116 -8.36 3.78 -5.24
C PHE A 116 -8.66 2.81 -4.10
N ILE A 117 -7.65 2.48 -3.29
CA ILE A 117 -7.80 1.71 -2.04
C ILE A 117 -7.40 2.60 -0.88
N GLU A 118 -8.33 2.87 0.02
CA GLU A 118 -8.11 3.72 1.19
C GLU A 118 -7.26 2.98 2.26
N PHE A 119 -6.35 3.70 2.91
CA PHE A 119 -5.43 3.14 3.92
C PHE A 119 -5.12 4.11 5.07
N THR A 120 -5.98 5.10 5.30
CA THR A 120 -5.74 6.19 6.28
C THR A 120 -5.49 5.66 7.68
N GLU A 121 -6.31 4.71 8.11
CA GLU A 121 -6.23 4.07 9.43
C GLU A 121 -5.45 2.76 9.41
N VAL A 122 -4.66 2.48 8.37
CA VAL A 122 -3.77 1.31 8.43
C VAL A 122 -2.50 1.66 9.22
N TYR A 123 -2.17 0.83 10.20
CA TYR A 123 -0.98 0.92 11.05
C TYR A 123 -0.07 -0.28 10.77
N TYR A 124 1.04 -0.01 10.09
CA TYR A 124 2.03 -1.04 9.79
C TYR A 124 2.94 -1.29 10.98
N HIS A 125 3.19 -2.55 11.30
CA HIS A 125 4.16 -3.00 12.29
C HIS A 125 5.27 -3.78 11.60
N LEU A 126 6.51 -3.28 11.62
CA LEU A 126 7.65 -3.98 11.01
C LEU A 126 8.41 -4.77 12.08
N LYS A 127 8.72 -6.04 11.80
CA LYS A 127 9.49 -6.94 12.66
C LYS A 127 10.74 -6.32 13.27
N ASP A 128 11.51 -5.58 12.47
CA ASP A 128 12.78 -4.98 12.88
C ASP A 128 12.63 -3.66 13.65
N SER A 129 11.41 -3.09 13.71
CA SER A 129 11.18 -1.74 14.26
C SER A 129 10.55 -1.73 15.66
N VAL A 130 10.02 -2.87 16.13
CA VAL A 130 9.24 -2.91 17.37
C VAL A 130 9.81 -3.95 18.33
N ALA A 131 10.30 -3.51 19.50
CA ALA A 131 10.65 -4.40 20.61
C ALA A 131 9.45 -5.25 21.12
N SER A 132 8.25 -4.95 20.64
CA SER A 132 6.98 -5.59 20.96
C SER A 132 6.25 -6.16 19.74
N TYR A 133 6.90 -6.38 18.57
CA TYR A 133 6.24 -6.96 17.39
C TYR A 133 5.52 -8.27 17.73
N ASP A 134 6.27 -9.23 18.30
CA ASP A 134 5.73 -10.52 18.71
C ASP A 134 4.73 -10.38 19.86
N LYS A 135 4.95 -9.43 20.78
CA LYS A 135 4.02 -9.15 21.89
C LYS A 135 2.68 -8.60 21.38
N THR A 136 2.70 -7.73 20.38
CA THR A 136 1.49 -7.12 19.81
C THR A 136 0.71 -8.17 19.02
N TRP A 137 1.40 -8.99 18.21
CA TRP A 137 0.79 -10.11 17.48
C TRP A 137 0.23 -11.21 18.41
N SER A 138 0.94 -11.50 19.51
CA SER A 138 0.53 -12.51 20.48
C SER A 138 -0.62 -12.04 21.37
N ASN A 139 -0.72 -10.74 21.62
CA ASN A 139 -1.79 -10.12 22.43
C ASN A 139 -3.03 -9.71 21.63
N LEU A 140 -3.09 -10.00 20.32
CA LEU A 140 -4.31 -9.83 19.54
C LEU A 140 -5.43 -10.66 20.17
N GLU A 141 -6.64 -10.10 20.19
CA GLU A 141 -7.80 -10.67 20.88
C GLU A 141 -8.06 -12.15 20.51
N GLU A 142 -8.60 -12.92 21.46
CA GLU A 142 -8.91 -14.35 21.25
C GLU A 142 -9.88 -14.58 20.08
N ASN A 143 -10.73 -13.59 19.75
CA ASN A 143 -11.68 -13.64 18.63
C ASN A 143 -11.10 -13.12 17.29
N SER A 144 -9.77 -13.05 17.17
CA SER A 144 -9.12 -12.63 15.91
C SER A 144 -8.85 -13.80 14.97
N LEU A 145 -9.29 -13.67 13.72
CA LEU A 145 -8.90 -14.55 12.64
C LEU A 145 -7.53 -14.11 12.10
N LYS A 146 -6.49 -14.85 12.48
CA LYS A 146 -5.13 -14.55 12.08
C LYS A 146 -4.85 -15.16 10.72
N ILE A 147 -4.48 -14.31 9.76
CA ILE A 147 -4.10 -14.72 8.40
C ILE A 147 -2.65 -14.37 8.17
N GLN A 148 -1.80 -15.40 8.01
CA GLN A 148 -0.41 -15.25 7.61
C GLN A 148 -0.27 -15.48 6.10
N VAL A 149 0.32 -14.54 5.38
CA VAL A 149 0.47 -14.55 3.92
C VAL A 149 1.95 -14.57 3.58
N GLU A 150 2.45 -15.73 3.16
CA GLU A 150 3.80 -15.85 2.61
C GLU A 150 3.79 -15.48 1.13
N SER A 151 2.81 -15.98 0.39
CA SER A 151 2.54 -15.59 -1.00
C SER A 151 1.04 -15.72 -1.28
N LEU A 152 0.56 -15.22 -2.42
CA LEU A 152 -0.85 -15.43 -2.83
C LEU A 152 -1.20 -16.91 -3.10
N LYS A 153 -0.22 -17.80 -3.10
CA LYS A 153 -0.39 -19.26 -3.21
C LYS A 153 -0.27 -19.98 -1.87
N GLU A 154 0.26 -19.31 -0.87
CA GLU A 154 0.62 -19.87 0.43
C GLU A 154 0.16 -18.93 1.54
N ILE A 155 -1.08 -19.15 1.95
CA ILE A 155 -1.78 -18.40 2.98
C ILE A 155 -2.18 -19.38 4.08
N GLN A 156 -1.78 -19.09 5.31
CA GLN A 156 -2.14 -19.84 6.50
C GLN A 156 -3.23 -19.09 7.26
N ILE A 157 -4.33 -19.78 7.58
CA ILE A 157 -5.36 -19.27 8.48
C ILE A 157 -5.23 -20.00 9.81
N SER A 158 -5.40 -19.31 10.94
CA SER A 158 -5.31 -19.93 12.27
C SER A 158 -6.29 -21.09 12.51
N SER A 159 -7.41 -21.12 11.79
CA SER A 159 -8.43 -22.17 11.89
C SER A 159 -8.18 -23.39 11.00
N LEU A 160 -7.12 -23.41 10.19
CA LEU A 160 -6.81 -24.48 9.26
C LEU A 160 -5.42 -25.07 9.54
N ASP A 161 -5.24 -26.36 9.26
CA ASP A 161 -3.94 -27.04 9.42
C ASP A 161 -3.04 -26.94 8.18
N SER A 162 -3.59 -26.53 7.04
CA SER A 162 -2.88 -26.44 5.76
C SER A 162 -2.95 -25.05 5.15
N THR A 163 -1.95 -24.72 4.33
CA THR A 163 -1.97 -23.49 3.55
C THR A 163 -2.92 -23.59 2.36
N ILE A 164 -3.47 -22.44 1.99
CA ILE A 164 -4.38 -22.25 0.86
C ILE A 164 -3.90 -21.12 -0.04
N ASN A 165 -4.45 -21.01 -1.25
CA ASN A 165 -4.22 -19.86 -2.11
C ASN A 165 -5.27 -18.76 -1.88
N LEU A 166 -5.08 -17.61 -2.53
CA LEU A 166 -5.99 -16.45 -2.41
C LEU A 166 -7.46 -16.76 -2.73
N GLN A 167 -7.72 -17.64 -3.71
CA GLN A 167 -9.09 -18.02 -4.04
C GLN A 167 -9.70 -18.95 -2.99
N GLY A 168 -8.88 -19.85 -2.43
CA GLY A 168 -9.23 -20.64 -1.26
C GLY A 168 -9.59 -19.75 -0.08
N LEU A 169 -8.79 -18.72 0.20
CA LEU A 169 -9.06 -17.75 1.26
C LEU A 169 -10.42 -17.06 1.08
N VAL A 170 -10.68 -16.53 -0.11
CA VAL A 170 -11.97 -15.88 -0.42
C VAL A 170 -13.13 -16.85 -0.23
N THR A 171 -12.96 -18.12 -0.62
CA THR A 171 -14.01 -19.14 -0.48
C THR A 171 -14.27 -19.47 0.99
N GLU A 172 -13.21 -19.65 1.77
CA GLU A 172 -13.29 -19.92 3.21
C GLU A 172 -14.02 -18.80 3.96
N LEU A 173 -13.59 -17.55 3.75
CA LEU A 173 -14.19 -16.38 4.40
C LEU A 173 -15.65 -16.15 3.99
N LYS A 174 -16.05 -16.51 2.76
CA LYS A 174 -17.45 -16.42 2.31
C LYS A 174 -18.35 -17.46 2.97
N ASN A 175 -17.85 -18.67 3.16
CA ASN A 175 -18.64 -19.79 3.66
C ASN A 175 -18.69 -19.86 5.19
N LYS A 176 -17.83 -19.08 5.86
CA LYS A 176 -17.76 -19.06 7.32
C LYS A 176 -19.07 -18.55 7.94
N PRO A 177 -19.60 -19.23 8.98
CA PRO A 177 -20.77 -18.75 9.72
C PRO A 177 -20.49 -17.40 10.39
N LYS A 178 -21.35 -16.40 10.13
CA LYS A 178 -21.19 -15.03 10.63
C LYS A 178 -22.06 -14.80 11.86
N THR A 179 -21.84 -15.56 12.92
CA THR A 179 -22.65 -15.48 14.16
C THR A 179 -22.24 -14.29 15.02
N GLU A 180 -20.96 -14.03 15.14
CA GLU A 180 -20.37 -12.89 15.86
C GLU A 180 -19.48 -12.08 14.93
N THR A 181 -19.13 -10.85 15.33
CA THR A 181 -18.18 -10.04 14.58
C THR A 181 -16.78 -10.63 14.78
N GLU A 182 -16.15 -11.05 13.71
CA GLU A 182 -14.79 -11.57 13.69
C GLU A 182 -13.84 -10.52 13.10
N ILE A 183 -12.70 -10.33 13.76
CA ILE A 183 -11.67 -9.37 13.35
C ILE A 183 -10.59 -10.14 12.60
N VAL A 184 -10.36 -9.79 11.34
CA VAL A 184 -9.33 -10.38 10.49
C VAL A 184 -8.04 -9.60 10.66
N VAL A 185 -6.97 -10.26 11.12
CA VAL A 185 -5.66 -9.61 11.30
C VAL A 185 -4.66 -10.20 10.32
N LEU A 186 -3.94 -9.32 9.62
CA LEU A 186 -3.00 -9.70 8.58
C LEU A 186 -1.56 -9.70 9.07
N LYS A 187 -0.86 -10.79 8.78
CA LYS A 187 0.58 -10.92 8.89
C LYS A 187 1.16 -11.25 7.52
N LEU A 188 1.97 -10.36 6.97
CA LEU A 188 2.36 -10.31 5.58
C LEU A 188 3.88 -10.45 5.46
N SER A 189 4.34 -11.36 4.59
CA SER A 189 5.77 -11.48 4.27
C SER A 189 6.26 -10.18 3.64
N GLU A 190 7.39 -9.65 4.11
CA GLU A 190 8.00 -8.43 3.56
C GLU A 190 8.39 -8.57 2.07
N THR A 191 8.45 -9.81 1.58
CA THR A 191 8.82 -10.15 0.19
C THR A 191 7.67 -10.01 -0.80
N LEU A 192 6.42 -9.91 -0.33
CA LEU A 192 5.25 -9.69 -1.18
C LEU A 192 5.45 -8.44 -2.04
N THR A 193 5.13 -8.54 -3.32
CA THR A 193 5.12 -7.36 -4.18
C THR A 193 3.94 -6.46 -3.84
N PHE A 194 4.01 -5.19 -4.22
CA PHE A 194 2.89 -4.28 -4.03
C PHE A 194 1.68 -4.68 -4.89
N GLN A 195 1.89 -5.35 -6.03
CA GLN A 195 0.81 -6.04 -6.75
C GLN A 195 0.14 -7.10 -5.87
N ASP A 196 0.91 -7.95 -5.18
CA ASP A 196 0.35 -9.01 -4.35
C ASP A 196 -0.49 -8.44 -3.20
N TYR A 197 0.05 -7.41 -2.53
CA TYR A 197 -0.65 -6.71 -1.46
C TYR A 197 -1.99 -6.11 -1.91
N ILE A 198 -2.00 -5.39 -3.04
CA ILE A 198 -3.21 -4.79 -3.60
C ILE A 198 -4.22 -5.86 -4.04
N SER A 199 -3.74 -6.97 -4.58
CA SER A 199 -4.59 -8.12 -4.96
C SER A 199 -5.24 -8.75 -3.73
N LEU A 200 -4.50 -8.93 -2.64
CA LEU A 200 -5.01 -9.41 -1.36
C LEU A 200 -6.06 -8.46 -0.79
N LYS A 201 -5.77 -7.15 -0.70
CA LYS A 201 -6.72 -6.14 -0.19
C LYS A 201 -8.00 -6.10 -1.01
N SER A 202 -7.89 -6.14 -2.34
CA SER A 202 -9.05 -6.20 -3.24
C SER A 202 -9.89 -7.47 -3.03
N ALA A 203 -9.24 -8.63 -2.87
CA ALA A 203 -9.92 -9.89 -2.61
C ALA A 203 -10.63 -9.89 -1.25
N LEU A 204 -9.98 -9.40 -0.20
CA LEU A 204 -10.57 -9.27 1.13
C LEU A 204 -11.77 -8.32 1.11
N ASN A 205 -11.65 -7.15 0.47
CA ASN A 205 -12.76 -6.20 0.34
C ASN A 205 -14.02 -6.81 -0.32
N SER A 206 -13.88 -7.88 -1.12
CA SER A 206 -15.01 -8.60 -1.71
C SER A 206 -15.77 -9.52 -0.74
N VAL A 207 -15.24 -9.75 0.47
CA VAL A 207 -15.80 -10.65 1.49
C VAL A 207 -16.05 -9.99 2.84
N LEU A 208 -15.42 -8.84 3.10
CA LEU A 208 -15.63 -8.06 4.32
C LEU A 208 -17.10 -7.62 4.47
N SER A 209 -17.54 -7.49 5.72
CA SER A 209 -18.90 -7.13 6.12
C SER A 209 -18.90 -6.58 7.56
N ASP A 210 -20.05 -6.15 8.07
CA ASP A 210 -20.25 -5.77 9.48
C ASP A 210 -19.88 -6.89 10.48
N LYS A 211 -19.92 -8.15 10.02
CA LYS A 211 -19.52 -9.33 10.81
C LYS A 211 -18.12 -9.85 10.53
N LEU A 212 -17.44 -9.34 9.50
CA LEU A 212 -16.09 -9.75 9.15
C LEU A 212 -15.31 -8.49 8.80
N VAL A 213 -14.59 -7.96 9.79
CA VAL A 213 -13.94 -6.65 9.71
C VAL A 213 -12.44 -6.84 9.62
N LEU A 214 -11.77 -6.07 8.78
CA LEU A 214 -10.31 -6.08 8.69
C LEU A 214 -9.74 -5.20 9.79
N ASP A 215 -8.78 -5.72 10.55
CA ASP A 215 -8.04 -4.95 11.53
C ASP A 215 -7.23 -3.85 10.87
N GLU A 216 -7.12 -2.72 11.57
CA GLU A 216 -6.33 -1.57 11.16
C GLU A 216 -4.81 -1.84 11.27
N ASN A 217 -4.40 -2.80 12.08
CA ASN A 217 -3.01 -3.21 12.27
C ASN A 217 -2.60 -4.28 11.25
N GLU A 218 -1.56 -4.00 10.49
CA GLU A 218 -0.96 -4.94 9.54
C GLU A 218 0.49 -5.22 9.92
N PHE A 219 0.83 -6.50 10.07
CA PHE A 219 2.12 -6.95 10.56
C PHE A 219 3.00 -7.40 9.39
N ILE A 220 4.20 -6.84 9.24
CA ILE A 220 5.14 -7.16 8.16
C ILE A 220 6.36 -7.91 8.75
N TYR A 221 6.63 -9.13 8.27
CA TYR A 221 7.66 -10.03 8.82
C TYR A 221 8.73 -10.51 7.84
#